data_AF-A0A433CWD6-F1
#
_entry.id   AF-A0A433CWD6-F1
#
_cell.length_a   1.000
_cell.length_b   1.000
_cell.length_c   1.000
_cell.angle_alpha   90.00
_cell.angle_beta   90.00
_cell.angle_gamma   90.00
#
_symmetry.space_group_name_H-M   'P 1'
#
loop_
_entity.id
_entity.type
_entity.pdbx_description
1 polymer ?
#
loop_
_entity_poly.entity_id
_entity_poly.type
_entity_poly.pdbx_seq_one_letter_code
_entity_poly.pdbx_strand_id
1 'polypeptide(L)'
;MCFVHFAHLSARVPRVLVHGNYSAPVEEALERGGMKVLDAGCGAGNWSLDMAKDYPKCHFTGTDKANVFPKAELPPNCEFFQADTVRGLPFADNTFDYVYQRFMFLGFSTSDWAASISELIRVTKPGALHRLSVSSLFYHDFLIYSRSINRRLD
;
A
#
# COMPACT_ATOMS: atom_id res chain seq x y z
N MET A 1 -39.08 1.63 -16.31
CA MET A 1 -38.83 3.05 -16.01
C MET A 1 -38.08 3.08 -14.67
N CYS A 2 -36.82 3.46 -14.47
CA CYS A 2 -35.66 3.99 -15.22
C CYS A 2 -34.41 3.45 -14.46
N PHE A 3 -33.37 2.85 -15.05
CA PHE A 3 -32.16 3.39 -15.70
C PHE A 3 -31.51 4.68 -15.10
N VAL A 4 -30.21 4.51 -14.72
CA VAL A 4 -29.02 5.41 -14.69
C VAL A 4 -28.93 6.69 -13.83
N HIS A 5 -27.95 6.71 -12.90
CA HIS A 5 -26.90 7.74 -12.62
C HIS A 5 -26.40 7.48 -11.18
N PHE A 6 -25.13 7.20 -10.90
CA PHE A 6 -24.00 8.13 -11.02
C PHE A 6 -22.73 7.39 -11.43
N ALA A 7 -22.40 7.50 -12.72
CA ALA A 7 -21.02 7.62 -13.17
C ALA A 7 -20.75 9.11 -13.43
N HIS A 8 -19.48 9.49 -13.38
CA HIS A 8 -18.90 10.83 -13.61
C HIS A 8 -18.83 11.80 -12.42
N LEU A 9 -17.66 11.76 -11.76
CA LEU A 9 -16.94 13.01 -11.50
C LEU A 9 -15.46 12.82 -11.89
N SER A 10 -15.21 12.75 -13.20
CA SER A 10 -13.91 13.07 -13.78
C SER A 10 -13.83 14.60 -13.91
N ALA A 11 -13.40 15.28 -12.85
CA ALA A 11 -13.02 16.68 -12.93
C ALA A 11 -12.01 17.02 -11.82
N ARG A 12 -10.73 17.03 -12.22
CA ARG A 12 -9.63 17.85 -11.67
C ARG A 12 -9.85 18.37 -10.25
N VAL A 13 -9.52 17.56 -9.25
CA VAL A 13 -9.21 18.10 -7.91
C VAL A 13 -7.90 18.88 -8.06
N PRO A 14 -7.87 20.20 -7.77
CA PRO A 14 -6.64 20.97 -7.82
C PRO A 14 -5.62 20.34 -6.88
N ARG A 15 -4.44 20.02 -7.42
CA ARG A 15 -3.22 19.90 -6.62
C ARG A 15 -3.11 21.18 -5.81
N VAL A 16 -3.40 21.11 -4.51
CA VAL A 16 -2.90 21.95 -3.41
C VAL A 16 -3.85 21.76 -2.22
N LEU A 17 -3.28 21.43 -1.06
CA LEU A 17 -3.93 21.16 0.25
C LEU A 17 -4.18 19.69 0.62
N VAL A 18 -3.18 18.82 0.41
CA VAL A 18 -2.75 17.89 1.48
C VAL A 18 -1.22 17.96 1.48
N HIS A 19 -0.66 18.83 2.32
CA HIS A 19 0.77 19.10 2.38
C HIS A 19 1.53 17.84 2.81
N GLY A 20 2.46 17.39 1.96
CA GLY A 20 3.44 16.35 2.31
C GLY A 20 3.33 15.03 1.56
N ASN A 21 2.91 15.01 0.29
CA ASN A 21 3.17 13.87 -0.58
C ASN A 21 4.42 14.17 -1.40
N TYR A 22 5.55 13.55 -1.04
CA TYR A 22 6.55 13.23 -2.06
C TYR A 22 5.81 12.37 -3.10
N SER A 23 5.50 12.97 -4.25
CA SER A 23 5.08 12.22 -5.43
C SER A 23 6.31 11.49 -5.93
N ALA A 24 6.66 10.40 -5.24
CA ALA A 24 7.50 9.35 -5.79
C ALA A 24 6.97 9.04 -7.20
N PRO A 25 7.82 8.90 -8.25
CA PRO A 25 7.41 8.56 -9.63
C PRO A 25 6.88 7.12 -9.74
N VAL A 26 6.00 6.73 -8.81
CA VAL A 26 5.44 5.39 -8.71
C VAL A 26 4.51 5.13 -9.87
N GLU A 27 3.78 6.13 -10.36
CA GLU A 27 2.91 6.02 -11.52
C GLU A 27 3.73 5.66 -12.78
N GLU A 28 4.84 6.35 -13.05
CA GLU A 28 5.75 6.02 -14.16
C GLU A 28 6.36 4.62 -14.02
N ALA A 29 6.73 4.23 -12.79
CA ALA A 29 7.29 2.90 -12.51
C ALA A 29 6.24 1.78 -12.70
N LEU A 30 4.98 2.03 -12.30
CA LEU A 30 3.85 1.12 -12.51
C LEU A 30 3.49 1.00 -13.99
N GLU A 31 3.51 2.10 -14.75
CA GLU A 31 3.29 2.11 -16.20
C GLU A 31 4.40 1.35 -16.95
N ARG A 32 5.66 1.52 -16.52
CA ARG A 32 6.79 0.75 -17.05
C ARG A 32 6.62 -0.75 -16.81
N GLY A 33 6.02 -1.12 -15.68
CA GLY A 33 5.71 -2.51 -15.34
C GLY A 33 6.83 -3.23 -14.60
N GLY A 34 6.58 -4.50 -14.27
CA GLY A 34 7.53 -5.40 -13.60
C GLY A 34 7.65 -5.21 -12.10
N MET A 35 6.85 -4.33 -11.49
CA MET A 35 6.87 -4.10 -10.05
C MET A 35 6.07 -5.18 -9.30
N LYS A 36 6.58 -5.55 -8.12
CA LYS A 36 5.82 -6.27 -7.09
C LYS A 36 5.28 -5.28 -6.07
N VAL A 37 3.96 -5.23 -5.93
CA VAL A 37 3.25 -4.29 -5.06
C VAL A 37 2.55 -5.03 -3.93
N LEU A 38 2.77 -4.59 -2.69
CA LEU A 38 2.04 -5.07 -1.50
C LEU A 38 0.97 -4.06 -1.08
N ASP A 39 -0.24 -4.54 -0.85
CA ASP A 39 -1.34 -3.83 -0.17
C ASP A 39 -1.55 -4.46 1.22
N ALA A 40 -0.94 -3.86 2.24
CA ALA A 40 -0.97 -4.38 3.61
C ALA A 40 -2.22 -3.89 4.37
N GLY A 41 -2.96 -4.85 4.92
CA GLY A 41 -4.33 -4.73 5.42
C GLY A 41 -5.29 -4.24 4.34
N CYS A 42 -5.31 -4.97 3.23
CA CYS A 42 -6.10 -4.65 2.04
C CYS A 42 -7.63 -4.75 2.26
N GLY A 43 -8.08 -5.33 3.38
CA GLY A 43 -9.46 -5.70 3.60
C GLY A 43 -9.99 -6.56 2.45
N ALA A 44 -11.08 -6.11 1.83
CA ALA A 44 -11.68 -6.80 0.67
C ALA A 44 -10.85 -6.72 -0.62
N GLY A 45 -9.72 -6.00 -0.65
CA GLY A 45 -8.80 -5.99 -1.77
C GLY A 45 -9.21 -5.13 -2.97
N ASN A 46 -10.23 -4.27 -2.83
CA ASN A 46 -10.74 -3.44 -3.93
C ASN A 46 -9.63 -2.60 -4.59
N TRP A 47 -8.74 -2.01 -3.80
CA TRP A 47 -7.63 -1.23 -4.33
C TRP A 47 -6.66 -2.11 -5.13
N SER A 48 -6.27 -3.28 -4.60
CA SER A 48 -5.38 -4.20 -5.30
C SER A 48 -5.98 -4.66 -6.64
N LEU A 49 -7.30 -4.92 -6.66
CA LEU A 49 -8.02 -5.32 -7.87
C LEU A 49 -8.08 -4.23 -8.93
N ASP A 50 -8.35 -2.99 -8.55
CA ASP A 50 -8.40 -1.87 -9.48
C ASP A 50 -7.01 -1.58 -10.06
N MET A 51 -5.98 -1.59 -9.21
CA MET A 51 -4.60 -1.40 -9.65
C MET A 51 -4.11 -2.54 -10.54
N ALA A 52 -4.52 -3.79 -10.28
CA ALA A 52 -4.19 -4.93 -11.12
C ALA A 52 -4.77 -4.80 -12.54
N LYS A 53 -5.95 -4.18 -12.68
CA LYS A 53 -6.56 -3.89 -13.98
C LYS A 53 -5.85 -2.75 -14.70
N ASP A 54 -5.51 -1.67 -13.98
CA ASP A 54 -4.88 -0.49 -14.56
C ASP A 54 -3.41 -0.75 -14.94
N TYR A 55 -2.73 -1.62 -14.20
CA TYR A 55 -1.30 -1.93 -14.37
C TYR A 55 -1.07 -3.45 -14.56
N PRO A 56 -1.50 -4.02 -15.70
CA PRO A 56 -1.45 -5.47 -15.94
C PRO A 56 -0.03 -6.04 -16.04
N LYS A 57 1.00 -5.19 -16.14
CA LYS A 57 2.42 -5.58 -16.17
C LYS A 57 3.05 -5.66 -14.77
N CYS A 58 2.32 -5.26 -13.74
CA CYS A 58 2.75 -5.33 -12.34
C CYS A 58 2.00 -6.46 -11.64
N HIS A 59 2.58 -6.95 -10.54
CA HIS A 59 1.97 -7.97 -9.69
C HIS A 59 1.53 -7.36 -8.36
N PHE A 60 0.30 -7.62 -7.97
CA PHE A 60 -0.31 -7.07 -6.76
C PHE A 60 -0.59 -8.19 -5.76
N THR A 61 -0.13 -7.98 -4.54
CA THR A 61 -0.33 -8.89 -3.41
C THR A 61 -1.06 -8.14 -2.31
N GLY A 62 -2.26 -8.58 -1.95
CA GLY A 62 -2.98 -8.05 -0.79
C GLY A 62 -2.83 -8.95 0.43
N THR A 63 -2.65 -8.36 1.61
CA THR A 63 -2.68 -9.11 2.87
C THR A 63 -3.64 -8.51 3.86
N ASP A 64 -4.39 -9.33 4.60
CA ASP A 64 -5.19 -8.86 5.73
C ASP A 64 -5.26 -9.92 6.83
N LYS A 65 -5.39 -9.50 8.10
CA LYS A 65 -5.56 -10.42 9.23
C LYS A 65 -6.89 -11.16 9.14
N ALA A 66 -7.90 -10.51 8.58
CA ALA A 66 -9.22 -11.07 8.36
C ALA A 66 -9.30 -11.68 6.96
N ASN A 67 -9.86 -12.89 6.86
CA ASN A 67 -10.11 -13.52 5.57
C ASN A 67 -11.40 -12.97 4.93
N VAL A 68 -11.32 -11.73 4.43
CA VAL A 68 -12.44 -10.99 3.83
C VAL A 68 -12.25 -10.77 2.32
N PHE A 69 -11.38 -11.57 1.70
CA PHE A 69 -11.00 -11.43 0.30
C PHE A 69 -12.16 -11.75 -0.66
N PRO A 70 -12.08 -11.28 -1.91
CA PRO A 70 -13.07 -11.60 -2.93
C PRO A 70 -13.16 -13.12 -3.15
N LYS A 71 -14.39 -13.64 -3.26
CA LYS A 71 -14.65 -15.04 -3.63
C LYS A 71 -14.72 -15.27 -5.15
N ALA A 72 -14.73 -14.18 -5.91
CA ALA A 72 -14.78 -14.21 -7.37
C ALA A 72 -13.40 -14.56 -7.96
N GLU A 73 -13.38 -14.87 -9.25
CA GLU A 73 -12.14 -15.06 -10.00
C GLU A 73 -11.29 -13.78 -9.95
N LEU A 74 -10.01 -13.96 -9.62
CA LEU A 74 -9.04 -12.87 -9.47
C LEU A 74 -8.30 -12.62 -10.78
N PRO A 75 -7.87 -11.37 -11.06
CA PRO A 75 -6.91 -11.10 -12.12
C PRO A 75 -5.65 -11.98 -11.97
N PRO A 76 -5.03 -12.44 -13.06
CA PRO A 76 -3.87 -13.33 -13.00
C PRO A 76 -2.64 -12.67 -12.36
N ASN A 77 -2.63 -11.35 -12.25
CA ASN A 77 -1.58 -10.54 -11.63
C ASN A 77 -1.97 -10.00 -10.25
N CYS A 78 -2.97 -10.61 -9.58
CA CYS A 78 -3.43 -10.22 -8.25
C CYS A 78 -3.67 -11.45 -7.37
N GLU A 79 -3.14 -11.43 -6.15
CA GLU A 79 -3.31 -12.51 -5.17
C GLU A 79 -3.51 -11.96 -3.75
N PHE A 80 -4.10 -12.78 -2.87
CA PHE A 80 -4.40 -12.40 -1.50
C PHE A 80 -3.93 -13.45 -0.48
N PHE A 81 -3.37 -13.00 0.63
CA PHE A 81 -2.94 -13.86 1.74
C PHE A 81 -3.52 -13.39 3.07
N GLN A 82 -4.04 -14.34 3.86
CA GLN A 82 -4.39 -14.03 5.24
C GLN A 82 -3.11 -13.92 6.07
N ALA A 83 -2.76 -12.70 6.49
CA ALA A 83 -1.57 -12.43 7.29
C ALA A 83 -1.76 -11.18 8.16
N ASP A 84 -1.24 -11.24 9.39
CA ASP A 84 -1.25 -10.12 10.31
C ASP A 84 0.10 -9.40 10.23
N THR A 85 0.12 -8.20 9.65
CA THR A 85 1.32 -7.36 9.50
C THR A 85 2.05 -7.13 10.82
N VAL A 86 1.34 -7.13 11.97
CA VAL A 86 1.96 -6.94 13.29
C VAL A 86 2.72 -8.19 13.75
N ARG A 87 2.30 -9.37 13.28
CA ARG A 87 2.89 -10.67 13.65
C ARG A 87 3.91 -11.18 12.63
N GLY A 88 4.05 -10.49 11.50
CA GLY A 88 4.93 -10.87 10.41
C GLY A 88 4.17 -11.35 9.18
N LEU A 89 4.66 -10.93 8.02
CA LEU A 89 4.16 -11.29 6.71
C LEU A 89 4.96 -12.49 6.16
N PRO A 90 4.31 -13.40 5.40
CA PRO A 90 4.93 -14.62 4.88
C PRO A 90 5.81 -14.36 3.64
N PHE A 91 6.58 -13.28 3.65
CA PHE A 91 7.43 -12.88 2.54
C PHE A 91 8.88 -12.75 3.00
N ALA A 92 9.81 -13.03 2.09
CA ALA A 92 11.22 -12.79 2.31
C ALA A 92 11.51 -11.29 2.43
N ASP A 93 12.65 -10.96 3.04
CA ASP A 93 13.15 -9.60 3.08
C ASP A 93 13.31 -9.05 1.66
N ASN A 94 13.09 -7.75 1.49
CA ASN A 94 13.33 -7.05 0.22
C ASN A 94 12.56 -7.67 -0.98
N THR A 95 11.31 -8.07 -0.77
CA THR A 95 10.46 -8.69 -1.80
C THR A 95 9.79 -7.66 -2.70
N PHE A 96 9.24 -6.58 -2.12
CA PHE A 96 8.35 -5.65 -2.81
C PHE A 96 9.05 -4.38 -3.27
N ASP A 97 8.66 -3.92 -4.46
CA ASP A 97 9.11 -2.66 -5.07
C ASP A 97 8.25 -1.47 -4.64
N TYR A 98 7.04 -1.76 -4.13
CA TYR A 98 6.13 -0.76 -3.61
C TYR A 98 5.27 -1.38 -2.52
N VAL A 99 5.17 -0.69 -1.37
CA VAL A 99 4.31 -1.10 -0.27
C VAL A 99 3.30 0.01 0.02
N TYR A 100 2.03 -0.37 0.01
CA TYR A 100 0.88 0.45 0.24
C TYR A 100 0.17 -0.02 1.51
N GLN A 101 -0.13 0.90 2.42
CA GLN A 101 -0.95 0.65 3.61
C GLN A 101 -1.77 1.89 3.91
N ARG A 102 -3.07 1.72 4.15
CA ARG A 102 -4.00 2.82 4.48
C ARG A 102 -5.02 2.41 5.54
N PHE A 103 -5.56 3.41 6.22
CA PHE A 103 -6.70 3.27 7.12
C PHE A 103 -6.52 2.33 8.33
N MET A 104 -5.29 2.11 8.80
CA MET A 104 -5.02 1.27 9.99
C MET A 104 -5.32 1.92 11.35
N PHE A 105 -5.78 3.17 11.36
CA PHE A 105 -6.01 3.94 12.60
C PHE A 105 -7.06 3.33 13.53
N LEU A 106 -7.99 2.51 13.02
CA LEU A 106 -8.98 1.78 13.83
C LEU A 106 -8.50 0.41 14.29
N GLY A 107 -7.41 -0.11 13.71
CA GLY A 107 -6.99 -1.50 13.88
C GLY A 107 -5.74 -1.69 14.72
N PHE A 108 -4.92 -0.65 14.89
CA PHE A 108 -3.61 -0.70 15.53
C PHE A 108 -3.54 0.12 16.82
N SER A 109 -2.98 -0.47 17.86
CA SER A 109 -2.45 0.22 19.03
C SER A 109 -1.13 0.93 18.72
N THR A 110 -0.62 1.73 19.65
CA THR A 110 0.69 2.40 19.50
C THR A 110 1.85 1.40 19.35
N SER A 111 1.82 0.27 20.04
CA SER A 111 2.84 -0.79 19.89
C SER A 111 2.74 -1.51 18.54
N ASP A 112 1.51 -1.67 18.01
CA ASP A 112 1.27 -2.33 16.72
C ASP A 112 1.88 -1.55 15.55
N TRP A 113 1.90 -0.22 15.65
CA TRP A 113 2.53 0.64 14.63
C TRP A 113 4.02 0.38 14.49
N ALA A 114 4.75 0.25 15.61
CA ALA A 114 6.18 -0.01 15.57
C ALA A 114 6.50 -1.36 14.90
N ALA A 115 5.76 -2.42 15.29
CA ALA A 115 5.90 -3.75 14.71
C ALA A 115 5.54 -3.76 13.21
N SER A 116 4.40 -3.17 12.85
CA SER A 116 3.97 -3.07 11.45
C SER A 116 4.96 -2.29 10.60
N ILE A 117 5.44 -1.14 11.05
CA ILE A 117 6.41 -0.34 10.28
C ILE A 117 7.71 -1.13 10.08
N SER A 118 8.22 -1.78 11.13
CA SER A 118 9.41 -2.63 11.03
C SER A 118 9.21 -3.74 10.01
N GLU A 119 8.05 -4.38 10.02
CA GLU A 119 7.73 -5.48 9.12
C GLU A 119 7.58 -5.03 7.66
N LEU A 120 6.89 -3.92 7.41
CA LEU A 120 6.75 -3.37 6.06
C LEU A 120 8.11 -2.95 5.49
N ILE A 121 9.00 -2.41 6.32
CA ILE A 121 10.36 -2.08 5.90
C ILE A 121 11.14 -3.34 5.54
N ARG A 122 11.08 -4.38 6.37
CA ARG A 122 11.76 -5.66 6.12
C ARG A 122 11.42 -6.21 4.74
N VAL A 123 10.15 -6.23 4.37
CA VAL A 123 9.70 -6.79 3.08
C VAL A 123 9.87 -5.85 1.89
N THR A 124 10.20 -4.57 2.11
CA THR A 124 10.42 -3.60 1.02
C THR A 124 11.88 -3.61 0.60
N LYS A 125 12.15 -3.59 -0.72
CA LYS A 125 13.52 -3.51 -1.24
C LYS A 125 14.22 -2.22 -0.81
N PRO A 126 15.55 -2.23 -0.57
CA PRO A 126 16.30 -1.00 -0.28
C PRO A 126 16.31 -0.10 -1.52
N GLY A 127 16.04 1.20 -1.34
CA GLY A 127 15.97 2.16 -2.44
C GLY A 127 14.70 2.09 -3.30
N ALA A 128 13.75 1.22 -2.95
CA ALA A 128 12.44 1.20 -3.59
C ALA A 128 11.57 2.41 -3.15
N LEU A 129 10.57 2.74 -3.97
CA LEU A 129 9.66 3.86 -3.70
C LEU A 129 8.74 3.46 -2.53
N HIS A 130 8.81 4.17 -1.41
CA HIS A 130 7.89 4.00 -0.29
C HIS A 130 6.71 4.99 -0.40
N ARG A 131 5.46 4.50 -0.46
CA ARG A 131 4.29 5.34 -0.12
C ARG A 131 3.53 4.71 1.04
N LEU A 132 4.00 5.02 2.24
CA LEU A 132 3.24 4.76 3.46
C LEU A 132 2.23 5.90 3.64
N SER A 133 0.94 5.65 3.41
CA SER A 133 -0.12 6.63 3.72
C SER A 133 -0.65 6.38 5.13
N VAL A 134 0.14 6.79 6.13
CA VAL A 134 -0.33 6.92 7.52
C VAL A 134 -1.22 8.15 7.63
N SER A 135 -2.45 7.97 8.14
CA SER A 135 -3.30 9.11 8.51
C SER A 135 -2.55 10.01 9.50
N SER A 136 -2.67 11.31 9.29
CA SER A 136 -1.87 12.42 9.85
C SER A 136 -1.64 12.49 11.37
N LEU A 137 -2.20 11.58 12.17
CA LEU A 137 -2.09 11.59 13.63
C LEU A 137 -0.77 10.98 14.17
N PHE A 138 0.03 10.31 13.34
CA PHE A 138 1.34 9.72 13.73
C PHE A 138 2.51 10.15 12.83
N TYR A 139 2.34 11.23 12.06
CA TYR A 139 3.34 11.75 11.11
C TYR A 139 4.69 12.09 11.76
N HIS A 140 4.68 12.45 13.05
CA HIS A 140 5.88 12.90 13.75
C HIS A 140 6.86 11.74 14.03
N ASP A 141 6.36 10.56 14.40
CA ASP A 141 7.21 9.39 14.67
C ASP A 141 7.75 8.76 13.38
N PHE A 142 6.96 8.79 12.31
CA PHE A 142 7.38 8.30 10.98
C PHE A 142 8.48 9.15 10.35
N LEU A 143 8.42 10.49 10.48
CA LEU A 143 9.48 11.39 9.97
C LEU A 143 10.80 11.27 10.76
N ILE A 144 10.72 10.99 12.06
CA ILE A 144 11.91 10.71 12.88
C ILE A 144 12.54 9.38 12.46
N TYR A 145 11.71 8.36 12.20
CA TYR A 145 12.19 7.04 11.81
C TYR A 145 12.79 7.01 10.40
N SER A 146 12.16 7.66 9.41
CA SER A 146 12.69 7.75 8.04
C SER A 146 14.01 8.52 7.94
N ARG A 147 14.19 9.56 8.77
CA ARG A 147 15.47 10.28 8.91
C ARG A 147 16.55 9.42 9.56
N SER A 148 16.19 8.50 10.46
CA SER A 148 17.12 7.55 11.07
C SER A 148 17.59 6.46 10.09
N ILE A 149 16.70 6.02 9.19
CA ILE A 149 17.01 5.04 8.14
C ILE A 149 18.01 5.61 7.13
N ASN A 150 17.80 6.84 6.64
CA ASN A 150 18.75 7.46 5.71
C ASN A 150 20.16 7.62 6.33
N ARG A 151 20.27 7.88 7.64
CA ARG A 151 21.57 8.00 8.32
C ARG A 151 22.30 6.68 8.59
N ARG A 152 21.65 5.52 8.38
CA ARG A 152 22.29 4.19 8.55
C ARG A 152 22.84 3.62 7.23
N LEU A 153 22.59 4.30 6.13
CA LEU A 153 23.05 3.94 4.79
C LEU A 153 24.23 4.82 4.32
N ASP A 154 24.79 5.63 5.23
CA ASP A 154 25.97 6.48 5.05
C ASP A 154 27.19 5.87 5.77
#